data_AF-G3GTR6-F1
#
_entry.id   AF-G3GTR6-F1
#
_cell.length_a   1.000
_cell.length_b   1.000
_cell.length_c   1.000
_cell.angle_alpha   90.00
_cell.angle_beta   90.00
_cell.angle_gamma   90.00
#
_symmetry.space_group_name_H-M   'P 1'
#
loop_
_entity.id
_entity.type
_entity.pdbx_description
1 polymer ?
#
loop_
_entity_poly.entity_id
_entity_poly.type
_entity_poly.pdbx_seq_one_letter_code
_entity_poly.pdbx_strand_id
1 'polypeptide(L)' 'MTNQLPAVTSGSTVTFDIEAVTLGTANNSEGGNAKLRVTISSSNREVVFDWLLDQSCGSLYFGCSFFYPGWKVLVF' A
#
# COMPACT_ATOMS: atom_id res chain seq x y z
N MET A 1 -11.77 -1.73 4.47
CA MET A 1 -11.92 -0.29 4.13
C MET A 1 -13.25 -0.10 3.41
N THR A 2 -13.95 1.02 3.60
CA THR A 2 -15.27 1.29 2.98
C THR A 2 -15.17 2.04 1.65
N ASN A 3 -14.18 2.93 1.52
CA ASN A 3 -13.95 3.69 0.28
C ASN A 3 -13.39 2.78 -0.82
N GLN A 4 -13.88 2.95 -2.04
CA GLN A 4 -13.49 2.15 -3.21
C GLN A 4 -12.90 3.04 -4.31
N LEU A 5 -11.84 2.53 -4.94
CA LEU A 5 -11.32 3.07 -6.19
C LEU A 5 -12.14 2.53 -7.37
N PRO A 6 -12.12 3.22 -8.53
CA PRO A 6 -12.76 2.72 -9.74
C PRO A 6 -12.15 1.36 -10.16
N ALA A 7 -12.98 0.50 -10.75
CA ALA A 7 -12.51 -0.77 -11.31
C ALA A 7 -11.46 -0.52 -12.42
N VAL A 8 -10.42 -1.36 -12.45
CA VAL A 8 -9.35 -1.25 -13.45
C VAL A 8 -9.78 -1.81 -14.79
N THR A 9 -9.34 -1.16 -15.87
CA THR A 9 -9.45 -1.62 -17.26
C THR A 9 -8.07 -1.61 -17.91
N SER A 10 -7.96 -2.13 -19.13
CA SER A 10 -6.70 -2.06 -19.88
C SER A 10 -6.24 -0.61 -20.04
N GLY A 11 -5.02 -0.32 -19.60
CA GLY A 11 -4.45 1.03 -19.58
C GLY A 11 -4.62 1.78 -18.26
N SER A 12 -5.39 1.26 -17.30
CA SER A 12 -5.40 1.79 -15.94
C SER A 12 -4.05 1.60 -15.25
N THR A 13 -3.67 2.58 -14.43
CA THR A 13 -2.51 2.53 -13.55
C THR A 13 -2.97 2.49 -12.10
N VAL A 14 -2.24 1.74 -11.26
CA VAL A 14 -2.40 1.75 -9.81
C VAL A 14 -1.06 2.13 -9.20
N THR A 15 -1.02 3.18 -8.39
CA THR A 15 0.20 3.59 -7.67
C THR A 15 0.06 3.33 -6.18
N PHE A 16 1.19 3.08 -5.54
CA PHE A 16 1.31 2.93 -4.09
C PHE A 16 2.40 3.87 -3.61
N ASP A 17 2.01 4.90 -2.87
CA ASP A 17 2.94 5.80 -2.19
C ASP A 17 2.89 5.48 -0.69
N ILE A 18 4.05 5.23 -0.10
CA ILE A 18 4.17 4.74 1.28
C ILE A 18 5.15 5.60 2.04
N GLU A 19 4.68 6.23 3.11
CA GLU A 19 5.48 7.09 3.98
C GLU A 19 5.48 6.56 5.41
N ALA A 20 6.66 6.56 6.05
CA ALA A 20 6.74 6.25 7.47
C ALA A 20 6.16 7.40 8.30
N VAL A 21 5.24 7.08 9.21
CA VAL A 21 4.71 8.05 10.17
C VAL A 21 5.58 7.99 11.41
N THR A 22 6.39 9.02 11.63
CA THR A 22 7.15 9.18 12.88
C THR A 22 6.17 9.44 14.03
N LEU A 23 5.84 8.39 14.79
CA LEU A 23 5.30 8.59 16.13
C LEU A 23 6.41 9.21 16.98
N GLY A 24 6.14 10.37 17.58
CA GLY A 24 7.07 11.02 18.50
C GLY A 24 7.60 10.02 19.52
N THR A 25 8.93 9.88 19.57
CA THR A 25 9.75 9.08 20.50
C THR A 25 8.97 8.13 21.42
N ALA A 26 8.56 6.97 20.90
CA ALA A 26 8.26 5.82 21.74
C ALA A 26 9.56 5.03 21.92
N ASN A 27 9.97 4.91 23.19
CA ASN A 27 11.25 4.38 23.64
C ASN A 27 11.71 3.10 22.92
N ASN A 28 13.01 3.09 22.61
CA ASN A 28 13.78 1.92 22.19
C ASN A 28 13.67 0.78 23.21
N SER A 29 12.87 -0.23 22.93
CA SER A 29 13.15 -1.62 23.34
C SER A 29 12.18 -2.57 22.62
N GLU A 30 12.74 -3.32 21.67
CA GLU A 30 12.22 -4.58 21.11
C GLU A 30 10.84 -4.55 20.41
N GLY A 31 10.86 -4.58 19.07
CA GLY A 31 9.69 -5.00 18.27
C GLY A 31 8.57 -3.97 18.14
N GLY A 32 8.91 -2.69 17.94
CA GLY A 32 7.92 -1.63 17.81
C GLY A 32 7.10 -1.74 16.51
N ASN A 33 5.77 -1.70 16.65
CA ASN A 33 4.86 -1.60 15.52
C ASN A 33 5.21 -0.38 14.66
N ALA A 34 5.44 -0.58 13.37
CA ALA A 34 5.66 0.49 12.41
C ALA A 34 4.33 0.98 11.86
N LYS A 35 4.10 2.30 11.91
CA LYS A 35 2.94 2.94 11.30
C LYS A 35 3.36 3.57 9.97
N LEU A 36 2.74 3.15 8.89
CA LEU A 36 2.91 3.70 7.55
C LEU A 36 1.64 4.42 7.12
N ARG A 37 1.77 5.53 6.41
CA ARG A 37 0.68 6.16 5.67
C ARG A 37 0.77 5.67 4.23
N VAL A 38 -0.29 5.02 3.77
CA VAL A 38 -0.38 4.44 2.43
C VAL A 38 -1.40 5.23 1.63
N THR A 39 -0.97 5.70 0.47
CA THR A 39 -1.84 6.28 -0.55
C THR A 39 -1.90 5.32 -1.73
N ILE A 40 -3.11 4.86 -2.07
CA ILE A 40 -3.35 4.07 -3.27
C ILE A 40 -4.13 4.93 -4.24
N SER A 41 -3.59 5.13 -5.45
CA SER A 41 -4.24 5.91 -6.50
C SER A 41 -4.57 5.06 -7.72
N SER A 42 -5.71 5.31 -8.34
CA SER A 42 -6.11 4.74 -9.64
C SER A 42 -7.18 5.60 -10.28
N SER A 43 -7.10 5.80 -11.60
CA SER A 43 -8.11 6.52 -12.39
C SER A 43 -8.52 7.88 -11.79
N ASN A 44 -7.53 8.68 -11.38
CA ASN A 44 -7.69 10.00 -10.75
C ASN A 44 -8.48 10.00 -9.43
N ARG A 45 -8.59 8.87 -8.75
CA ARG A 45 -9.07 8.77 -7.38
C ARG A 45 -7.98 8.20 -6.49
N GLU A 46 -7.99 8.60 -5.23
CA GLU A 46 -7.06 8.12 -4.21
C GLU A 46 -7.80 7.70 -2.94
N VAL A 47 -7.19 6.75 -2.24
CA VAL A 47 -7.56 6.40 -0.87
C VAL A 47 -6.30 6.44 -0.03
N VAL A 48 -6.39 7.10 1.13
CA VAL A 48 -5.28 7.25 2.07
C VAL A 48 -5.67 6.57 3.38
N PHE A 49 -4.79 5.73 3.92
CA PHE A 49 -5.03 5.05 5.20
C PHE A 49 -3.73 4.78 5.95
N ASP A 50 -3.87 4.55 7.26
CA ASP A 50 -2.77 4.12 8.11
C ASP A 50 -2.66 2.59 8.08
N TRP A 51 -1.47 2.09 7.77
CA TRP A 51 -1.13 0.67 7.83
C TRP A 51 -0.21 0.43 9.04
N LEU A 52 -0.68 -0.40 9.97
CA LEU A 52 0.10 -0.86 11.11
C LEU A 52 0.79 -2.18 10.75
N LEU A 53 2.11 -2.20 10.90
CA LEU A 53 2.95 -3.38 10.75
C LEU A 53 3.48 -3.80 12.11
N ASP A 54 3.47 -5.09 12.39
CA ASP A 54 4.00 -5.65 13.64
C ASP A 54 5.54 -5.71 13.66
N GLN A 55 6.20 -5.34 12.55
CA GLN A 55 7.66 -5.37 12.39
C GLN A 55 8.17 -4.08 11.77
N SER A 56 9.45 -3.76 12.04
CA SER A 56 10.13 -2.65 11.39
C SER A 56 10.19 -2.84 9.88
N CYS A 57 9.76 -1.84 9.12
CA CYS A 57 9.69 -1.90 7.66
C CYS A 57 10.99 -1.39 7.03
N GLY A 58 11.76 -2.28 6.40
CA GLY A 58 12.92 -1.92 5.57
C GLY A 58 12.62 -2.04 4.07
N SER A 59 12.06 -3.17 3.65
CA SER A 59 11.63 -3.41 2.27
C SER A 59 10.38 -4.27 2.27
N LEU A 60 9.50 -4.05 1.31
CA LEU A 60 8.24 -4.76 1.16
C LEU A 60 8.21 -5.46 -0.20
N TYR A 61 7.61 -6.64 -0.24
CA TYR A 61 7.26 -7.29 -1.50
C TYR A 61 5.99 -6.67 -2.07
N PHE A 62 5.90 -6.63 -3.39
CA PHE A 62 4.62 -6.45 -4.08
C PHE A 62 4.22 -7.77 -4.75
N GLY A 63 2.94 -7.94 -5.00
CA GLY A 63 2.41 -9.13 -5.67
C GLY A 63 1.02 -8.88 -6.23
N CYS A 64 0.62 -9.71 -7.17
CA CYS A 64 -0.73 -9.73 -7.69
C CYS A 64 -1.20 -11.18 -7.85
N SER A 65 -2.50 -11.40 -7.80
CA SER A 65 -3.10 -12.71 -8.00
C SER A 65 -4.40 -12.56 -8.81
N PHE A 66 -4.57 -13.44 -9.79
CA PHE A 66 -5.72 -13.46 -10.68
C PHE A 66 -6.18 -14.90 -10.85
N PHE A 67 -7.45 -15.16 -10.61
CA PHE A 67 -8.00 -16.51 -10.71
C PHE A 67 -8.19 -16.95 -12.17
N TYR A 68 -8.70 -16.05 -13.01
CA TYR A 68 -8.94 -16.33 -14.42
C TYR A 68 -7.76 -15.87 -15.30
N PRO A 69 -7.48 -16.57 -16.41
CA PRO A 69 -6.43 -16.16 -17.34
C PRO A 69 -6.79 -14.85 -18.06
N GLY A 70 -5.77 -14.20 -18.65
CA GLY A 70 -5.94 -13.00 -19.49
C GLY A 70 -5.52 -11.70 -18.82
N TRP A 71 -5.32 -11.68 -17.50
CA TRP A 71 -4.75 -10.54 -16.80
C TRP A 71 -3.27 -10.38 -17.14
N LYS A 72 -2.87 -9.15 -17.48
CA LYS A 72 -1.48 -8.77 -17.72
C LYS A 72 -1.20 -7.47 -16.99
N VAL A 73 -0.22 -7.51 -16.09
CA VAL A 73 0.19 -6.37 -15.28
C VAL A 73 1.66 -6.08 -15.56
N LEU A 74 1.96 -4.81 -15.78
CA LEU A 74 3.33 -4.29 -15.86
C LEU A 74 3.62 -3.54 -14.56
N VAL A 75 4.79 -3.77 -13.98
CA VAL A 75 5.30 -3.04 -12.82
C VAL A 75 6.49 -2.18 -13.24
N PHE A 76 6.55 -0.97 -12.71
CA PHE A 76 7.64 0.00 -12.90
C PHE A 76 8.35 0.26 -11.58
#